data_AF-A0A162PQV1-F1
#
_entry.id   AF-A0A162PQV1-F1
#
_cell.length_a   1.000
_cell.length_b   1.000
_cell.length_c   1.000
_cell.angle_alpha   90.00
_cell.angle_beta   90.00
_cell.angle_gamma   90.00
#
_symmetry.space_group_name_H-M   'P 1'
#
loop_
_entity.id
_entity.type
_entity.pdbx_description
1 polymer ?
#
loop_
_entity_poly.entity_id
_entity_poly.type
_entity_poly.pdbx_seq_one_letter_code
_entity_poly.pdbx_strand_id
1 'polypeptide(L)'
;CANCGTTTTPLWRRAPNGDTICNACGLYLKARNTLRPPTMKRSLVRKDGSGTTFNQQQVNKQTLMCANCRTTTTPLWRRDEAGNTICNACGLYYKLHNVHRPVSMKRSVIKRRKR
;
A
#
# COMPACT_ATOMS: atom_id res chain seq x y z
N CYS A 1 -4.95 10.62 16.95
CA CYS A 1 -6.12 10.11 16.19
C CYS A 1 -7.35 10.19 17.07
N ALA A 2 -8.38 10.95 16.67
CA ALA A 2 -9.60 11.12 17.46
C ALA A 2 -10.32 9.79 17.78
N ASN A 3 -10.41 8.87 16.81
CA ASN A 3 -11.09 7.59 17.02
C ASN A 3 -10.31 6.59 17.90
N CYS A 4 -9.03 6.31 17.61
CA CYS A 4 -8.30 5.22 18.27
C CYS A 4 -7.18 5.66 19.22
N GLY A 5 -6.95 6.96 19.40
CA GLY A 5 -5.92 7.48 20.30
C GLY A 5 -4.47 7.26 19.85
N THR A 6 -4.21 6.60 18.71
CA THR A 6 -2.83 6.48 18.22
C THR A 6 -2.21 7.86 17.94
N THR A 7 -0.95 8.01 18.35
CA THR A 7 -0.12 9.20 18.11
C THR A 7 0.77 9.06 16.88
N THR A 8 0.91 7.85 16.33
CA THR A 8 1.76 7.57 15.17
C THR A 8 0.98 6.85 14.09
N THR A 9 1.13 7.29 12.85
CA THR A 9 0.48 6.66 11.70
C THR A 9 1.23 7.05 10.43
N PRO A 10 1.34 6.17 9.42
CA PRO A 10 2.04 6.50 8.17
C PRO A 10 1.34 7.60 7.35
N LEU A 11 0.06 7.90 7.64
CA LEU A 11 -0.69 8.96 6.97
C LEU A 11 -1.84 9.45 7.85
N TRP A 12 -1.90 10.75 8.11
CA TRP A 12 -3.05 11.38 8.76
C TRP A 12 -4.17 11.65 7.74
N ARG A 13 -5.42 11.45 8.16
CA ARG A 13 -6.63 11.66 7.36
C ARG A 13 -7.60 12.58 8.11
N ARG A 14 -8.50 13.25 7.39
CA ARG A 14 -9.61 14.02 7.96
C ARG A 14 -10.91 13.25 7.80
N ALA A 15 -11.67 13.14 8.88
CA ALA A 15 -13.02 12.60 8.87
C ALA A 15 -14.02 13.65 8.34
N PRO A 16 -15.25 13.26 7.94
CA PRO A 16 -16.28 14.19 7.45
C PRO A 16 -16.66 15.29 8.45
N ASN A 17 -16.54 15.02 9.75
CA ASN A 17 -16.77 15.98 10.83
C ASN A 17 -15.55 16.89 11.13
N GLY A 18 -14.47 16.78 10.35
CA GLY A 18 -13.25 17.56 10.53
C GLY A 18 -12.19 16.91 11.42
N ASP A 19 -12.48 15.79 12.08
CA ASP A 19 -11.55 15.18 13.02
C ASP A 19 -10.31 14.59 12.34
N THR A 20 -9.17 14.73 13.01
CA THR A 20 -7.91 14.12 12.56
C THR A 20 -7.83 12.66 13.01
N ILE A 21 -7.94 11.74 12.05
CA ILE A 21 -7.91 10.29 12.26
C ILE A 21 -6.70 9.64 11.58
N CYS A 22 -6.27 8.48 12.09
CA CYS A 22 -5.12 7.76 11.54
C CYS A 22 -5.47 7.05 10.22
N ASN A 23 -4.45 6.59 9.48
CA ASN A 23 -4.65 5.90 8.21
C ASN A 23 -5.60 4.71 8.33
N ALA A 24 -5.45 3.91 9.40
CA ALA A 24 -6.28 2.73 9.64
C ALA A 24 -7.74 3.08 9.94
N CYS A 25 -7.99 4.08 10.80
CA CYS A 25 -9.34 4.51 11.13
C CYS A 25 -10.04 5.15 9.92
N GLY A 26 -9.33 5.94 9.11
CA GLY A 26 -9.92 6.56 7.93
C GLY A 26 -10.19 5.58 6.79
N LEU A 27 -9.33 4.58 6.59
CA LEU A 27 -9.61 3.51 5.62
C LEU A 27 -10.80 2.65 6.07
N TYR A 28 -10.92 2.38 7.37
CA TYR A 28 -12.05 1.64 7.93
C TYR A 28 -13.37 2.39 7.72
N LEU A 29 -13.39 3.68 8.08
CA LEU A 29 -14.58 4.53 7.90
C LEU A 29 -14.99 4.60 6.43
N LYS A 30 -14.03 4.75 5.51
CA LYS A 30 -14.32 4.77 4.07
C LYS A 30 -14.90 3.44 3.55
N ALA A 31 -14.44 2.31 4.08
CA ALA A 31 -14.84 0.99 3.60
C ALA A 31 -16.19 0.51 4.18
N ARG A 32 -16.48 0.87 5.44
CA ARG A 32 -17.63 0.32 6.18
C ARG A 32 -18.63 1.36 6.65
N ASN A 33 -18.40 2.63 6.32
CA ASN A 33 -19.19 3.77 6.78
C ASN A 33 -19.45 3.79 8.31
N THR A 34 -18.55 3.16 9.08
CA THR A 34 -18.68 2.98 10.53
C THR A 34 -17.35 3.26 11.19
N LEU A 35 -17.38 3.67 12.46
CA LEU A 35 -16.18 3.91 13.23
C LEU A 35 -15.42 2.60 13.45
N ARG A 36 -14.08 2.68 13.39
CA ARG A 36 -13.22 1.52 13.62
C ARG A 36 -13.38 1.06 15.08
N PRO A 37 -13.78 -0.20 15.34
CA PRO A 37 -13.99 -0.67 16.70
C PRO A 37 -12.66 -0.73 17.46
N PRO A 38 -12.65 -0.41 18.77
CA PRO A 38 -11.44 -0.44 19.60
C PRO A 38 -10.79 -1.81 19.70
N THR A 39 -11.57 -2.89 19.57
CA THR A 39 -11.11 -4.29 19.57
C THR A 39 -10.16 -4.60 18.41
N MET A 40 -10.21 -3.82 17.33
CA MET A 40 -9.27 -3.94 16.21
C MET A 40 -8.02 -3.09 16.38
N LYS A 41 -7.83 -2.36 17.49
CA LYS A 41 -6.55 -1.69 17.75
C LYS A 41 -5.48 -2.75 17.93
N ARG A 42 -4.55 -2.80 16.97
CA ARG A 42 -3.27 -3.48 17.20
C ARG A 42 -2.61 -2.72 18.35
N SER A 43 -2.44 -3.38 19.49
CA SER A 43 -1.85 -2.78 20.69
C SER A 43 -0.50 -2.19 20.30
N LEU A 44 -0.39 -0.87 20.35
CA LEU A 44 0.91 -0.20 20.29
C LEU A 44 1.51 -0.35 21.68
N VAL A 45 1.96 -1.56 22.00
CA VAL A 45 2.83 -1.77 23.15
C VAL A 45 4.03 -0.87 22.90
N ARG A 46 4.18 0.15 23.76
CA ARG A 46 5.43 0.90 23.88
C ARG A 46 6.48 -0.12 24.31
N LYS A 47 7.23 -0.67 23.35
CA LYS A 47 8.33 -1.58 23.66
C LYS A 47 9.56 -0.72 23.90
N ASP A 48 9.73 -0.32 25.16
CA ASP A 48 11.04 0.05 25.67
C ASP A 48 11.99 -1.16 25.53
N GLY A 49 13.28 -0.87 25.40
CA GLY A 49 14.27 -1.69 24.70
C GLY A 49 14.24 -3.20 24.96
N SER A 50 14.09 -3.98 23.88
CA SER A 50 14.59 -5.35 23.73
C SER A 50 14.39 -5.78 22.27
N GLY A 51 15.47 -5.65 21.50
CA GLY A 51 15.57 -6.00 20.09
C GLY A 51 15.30 -7.48 19.85
N THR A 52 14.04 -7.83 19.65
CA THR A 52 13.67 -9.03 18.92
C THR A 52 13.76 -8.67 17.45
N THR A 53 14.91 -9.01 16.84
CA THR A 53 15.13 -9.10 15.40
C THR A 53 13.83 -9.52 14.73
N PHE A 54 13.20 -8.59 14.01
CA PHE A 54 12.16 -8.96 13.07
C PHE A 54 12.81 -9.95 12.12
N ASN A 55 12.38 -11.21 12.24
CA ASN A 55 12.61 -12.23 11.26
C ASN A 55 11.98 -11.68 9.97
N GLN A 56 12.80 -10.95 9.23
CA GLN A 56 12.67 -10.77 7.81
C GLN A 56 12.78 -12.18 7.28
N GLN A 57 11.67 -12.91 7.35
CA GLN A 57 11.50 -14.15 6.63
C GLN A 57 11.92 -13.78 5.23
N GLN A 58 13.10 -14.27 4.88
CA GLN A 58 13.64 -14.23 3.54
C GLN A 58 12.65 -15.07 2.75
N VAL A 59 11.55 -14.43 2.33
CA VAL A 59 10.73 -14.90 1.23
C VAL A 59 11.76 -15.04 0.13
N ASN A 60 12.06 -16.30 -0.19
CA ASN A 60 12.87 -16.71 -1.31
C ASN A 60 12.74 -15.64 -2.40
N LYS A 61 13.81 -14.89 -2.65
CA LYS A 61 13.84 -13.77 -3.61
C LYS A 61 13.75 -14.34 -5.03
N GLN A 62 12.70 -15.10 -5.33
CA GLN A 62 12.17 -15.16 -6.67
C GLN A 62 11.88 -13.70 -7.00
N THR A 63 12.73 -13.14 -7.85
CA THR A 63 12.68 -11.76 -8.27
C THR A 63 11.29 -11.51 -8.84
N LEU A 64 10.41 -10.87 -8.06
CA LEU A 64 9.08 -10.48 -8.53
C LEU A 64 9.28 -9.61 -9.77
N MET A 65 8.82 -10.10 -10.91
CA MET A 65 8.97 -9.47 -12.21
C MET A 65 7.60 -9.26 -12.83
N CYS A 66 7.40 -8.09 -13.42
CA CYS A 66 6.18 -7.81 -14.16
C CYS A 66 6.09 -8.70 -15.41
N ALA A 67 4.99 -9.43 -15.58
CA ALA A 67 4.77 -10.28 -16.75
C ALA A 67 4.80 -9.50 -18.08
N ASN A 68 4.33 -8.24 -18.09
CA ASN A 68 4.28 -7.43 -19.31
C ASN A 68 5.61 -6.72 -19.65
N CYS A 69 6.27 -6.07 -18.68
CA CYS A 69 7.43 -5.22 -18.96
C CYS A 69 8.73 -5.65 -18.24
N ARG A 70 8.70 -6.77 -17.51
CA ARG A 70 9.82 -7.37 -16.78
C ARG A 70 10.50 -6.44 -15.79
N THR A 71 9.85 -5.34 -15.37
CA THR A 71 10.39 -4.52 -14.29
C THR A 71 10.38 -5.34 -13.00
N THR A 72 11.49 -5.29 -12.27
CA THR A 72 11.63 -5.86 -10.92
C THR A 72 11.31 -4.84 -9.83
N THR A 73 11.12 -3.58 -10.21
CA THR A 73 10.83 -2.49 -9.28
C THR A 73 9.54 -1.78 -9.68
N THR A 74 8.64 -1.63 -8.71
CA THR A 74 7.39 -0.88 -8.86
C THR A 74 6.92 -0.42 -7.48
N PRO A 75 6.29 0.76 -7.35
CA PRO A 75 5.75 1.22 -6.07
C PRO A 75 4.55 0.39 -5.57
N LEU A 76 3.90 -0.34 -6.47
CA LEU A 76 2.79 -1.24 -6.17
C LEU A 76 2.77 -2.40 -7.18
N TRP A 77 2.65 -3.62 -6.69
CA TRP A 77 2.38 -4.80 -7.50
C TRP A 77 0.87 -5.00 -7.65
N ARG A 78 0.43 -5.39 -8.84
CA ARG A 78 -0.97 -5.69 -9.18
C ARG A 78 -1.06 -7.10 -9.75
N ARG A 79 -2.27 -7.65 -9.82
CA ARG A 79 -2.58 -8.87 -10.56
C ARG A 79 -3.48 -8.53 -11.75
N ASP A 80 -3.22 -9.14 -12.91
CA ASP A 80 -4.15 -9.09 -14.05
C ASP A 80 -5.31 -10.10 -13.86
N GLU A 81 -6.21 -10.16 -14.83
CA GLU A 81 -7.36 -11.08 -14.82
C GLU A 81 -6.93 -12.56 -14.89
N ALA A 82 -5.79 -12.84 -15.50
CA ALA A 82 -5.18 -14.17 -15.55
C ALA A 82 -4.40 -14.53 -14.27
N GLY A 83 -4.32 -13.62 -13.29
CA GLY A 83 -3.61 -13.80 -12.04
C GLY A 83 -2.10 -13.52 -12.10
N ASN A 84 -1.55 -13.10 -13.24
CA ASN A 84 -0.14 -12.76 -13.40
C ASN A 84 0.22 -11.51 -12.60
N THR A 85 1.44 -11.51 -12.06
CA THR A 85 1.99 -10.35 -11.36
C THR A 85 2.44 -9.30 -12.37
N ILE A 86 1.87 -8.09 -12.28
CA ILE A 86 2.20 -6.95 -13.13
C ILE A 86 2.54 -5.71 -12.29
N CYS A 87 3.33 -4.80 -12.86
CA CYS A 87 3.67 -3.55 -12.20
C CYS A 87 2.49 -2.56 -12.23
N ASN A 88 2.57 -1.52 -11.39
CA ASN A 88 1.53 -0.51 -11.29
C ASN A 88 1.27 0.19 -12.63
N ALA A 89 2.31 0.51 -13.38
CA ALA A 89 2.18 1.19 -14.68
C ALA A 89 1.47 0.32 -15.73
N CYS A 90 1.79 -0.99 -15.81
CA CYS A 90 1.13 -1.91 -16.74
C CYS A 90 -0.34 -2.11 -16.38
N GLY A 91 -0.65 -2.30 -15.10
CA GLY A 91 -2.04 -2.49 -14.66
C GLY A 91 -2.91 -1.25 -14.83
N LEU A 92 -2.35 -0.05 -14.59
CA LEU A 92 -3.08 1.19 -14.84
C LEU A 92 -3.29 1.46 -16.33
N TYR A 93 -2.31 1.15 -17.17
CA TYR A 93 -2.41 1.33 -18.62
C TYR A 93 -3.47 0.40 -19.22
N TYR A 94 -3.45 -0.89 -18.86
CA TYR A 94 -4.45 -1.84 -19.33
C TYR A 94 -5.86 -1.44 -18.90
N LYS A 95 -6.05 -1.04 -17.64
CA LYS A 95 -7.37 -0.57 -17.17
C LYS A 95 -7.91 0.66 -17.94
N LEU A 96 -7.02 1.52 -18.44
CA LEU A 96 -7.43 2.74 -19.16
C LEU A 96 -7.64 2.51 -20.66
N HIS A 97 -6.80 1.68 -21.29
CA HIS A 97 -6.76 1.52 -22.74
C HIS A 97 -7.22 0.15 -23.24
N ASN A 98 -7.48 -0.78 -22.32
CA ASN A 98 -7.82 -2.18 -22.59
C ASN A 98 -6.81 -2.92 -23.49
N VAL A 99 -5.56 -2.44 -23.54
CA VAL A 99 -4.46 -3.02 -24.30
C VAL A 99 -3.19 -3.07 -23.46
N HIS A 100 -2.30 -4.01 -23.78
CA HIS A 100 -1.03 -4.17 -23.09
C HIS A 100 -0.13 -2.95 -23.28
N ARG A 101 0.56 -2.55 -22.21
CA ARG A 101 1.46 -1.40 -22.22
C ARG A 101 2.64 -1.66 -23.17
N PRO A 102 2.83 -0.83 -24.22
CA PRO A 102 3.95 -1.02 -25.12
C PRO A 102 5.28 -0.79 -24.41
N VAL A 103 6.29 -1.59 -24.76
CA VAL A 103 7.62 -1.58 -24.13
C VAL A 103 8.32 -0.23 -24.33
N SER A 104 8.07 0.44 -25.46
CA SER A 104 8.59 1.78 -25.78
C SER A 104 8.28 2.84 -24.72
N MET A 105 7.19 2.68 -23.96
CA MET A 105 6.84 3.63 -22.90
C MET A 105 7.55 3.34 -21.57
N LYS A 106 8.26 2.21 -21.41
CA LYS A 106 8.97 1.86 -20.16
C LYS A 106 10.08 2.87 -19.89
N ARG A 107 10.07 3.43 -18.68
CA ARG A 107 11.14 4.30 -18.17
C ARG A 107 12.01 3.51 -17.19
N SER A 108 13.31 3.73 -17.22
CA SER A 108 14.28 3.12 -16.30
C SER A 108 14.21 3.73 -14.90
N VAL A 109 13.90 5.03 -14.79
CA VAL A 109 13.87 5.77 -13.52
C VAL A 109 12.44 6.00 -13.04
N ILE A 110 12.15 5.65 -11.78
CA ILE A 110 10.86 5.90 -11.12
C ILE A 110 10.84 7.31 -10.53
N LYS A 111 10.06 8.22 -11.13
CA LYS A 111 9.91 9.59 -10.63
C LYS A 111 8.93 9.64 -9.46
N ARG A 112 9.37 10.18 -8.32
CA ARG A 112 8.50 10.48 -7.16
C ARG A 112 7.77 11.81 -7.39
N ARG A 113 6.48 11.88 -7.04
CA ARG A 113 5.68 13.12 -7.06
C ARG A 113 5.60 13.68 -5.64
N LYS A 114 5.67 15.00 -5.47
CA LYS A 114 5.38 15.66 -4.19
C LYS A 114 3.89 15.49 -3.90
N ARG A 115 3.55 15.11 -2.67
CA ARG A 115 2.19 14.84 -2.23
C ARG A 115 1.70 15.96 -1.32
#